data_AF-A0A5K7YET2-F1
#
_entry.id   AF-A0A5K7YET2-F1
#
_cell.length_a   1.000
_cell.length_b   1.000
_cell.length_c   1.000
_cell.angle_alpha   90.00
_cell.angle_beta   90.00
_cell.angle_gamma   90.00
#
_symmetry.space_group_name_H-M   'P 1'
#
loop_
_entity.id
_entity.type
_entity.pdbx_description
1 polymer ?
#
loop_
_entity_poly.entity_id
_entity_poly.type
_entity_poly.pdbx_seq_one_letter_code
_entity_poly.pdbx_strand_id
1 'polypeptide(L)'
;MTILGDRALSSITGHGFSAVSLSRENGQDIARVALDIQSDTWTEIDSLKMGHWDNGLGPGWDQNWVGVSMGSASAELALADFVFQACFVNIGDDQARELKGITVGFERVNGTLSGVFPSISLVSGVDPVSPREDIGPATYVFDGDPFLLHINADGDTPGVWFDFGAAERQQQ
;
A
#
# COMPACT_ATOMS: atom_id res chain seq x y z
N MET A 1 46.64 -8.78 -14.05
CA MET A 1 45.33 -8.10 -13.95
C MET A 1 44.35 -8.92 -14.77
N THR A 2 43.57 -9.77 -14.11
CA THR A 2 42.67 -10.71 -14.77
C THR A 2 41.41 -9.96 -15.15
N ILE A 3 41.16 -9.80 -16.46
CA ILE A 3 39.97 -9.18 -16.99
C ILE A 3 38.79 -10.12 -16.72
N LEU A 4 37.75 -9.63 -16.04
CA LEU A 4 36.48 -10.34 -15.87
C LEU A 4 35.85 -10.54 -17.24
N GLY A 5 35.79 -11.78 -17.74
CA GLY A 5 35.15 -12.11 -19.01
C GLY A 5 33.62 -12.24 -18.87
N ASP A 6 32.89 -12.07 -19.96
CA ASP A 6 31.41 -12.02 -20.02
C ASP A 6 30.69 -13.18 -19.29
N ARG A 7 31.30 -14.36 -19.18
CA ARG A 7 30.76 -15.48 -18.37
C ARG A 7 30.72 -15.22 -16.86
N ALA A 8 31.66 -14.41 -16.34
CA ALA A 8 31.68 -14.00 -14.95
C ALA A 8 30.69 -12.86 -14.67
N LEU A 9 30.33 -12.07 -15.68
CA LEU A 9 29.27 -11.05 -15.60
C LEU A 9 27.87 -11.67 -15.76
N SER A 10 27.69 -12.73 -16.57
CA SER A 10 26.40 -13.42 -16.69
C SER A 10 26.03 -14.25 -15.45
N SER A 11 26.98 -14.53 -14.56
CA SER A 11 26.74 -15.11 -13.23
C SER A 11 26.43 -14.07 -12.17
N ILE A 12 26.51 -12.77 -12.49
CA ILE A 12 26.02 -11.70 -11.62
C ILE A 12 24.54 -11.52 -11.92
N THR A 13 23.71 -12.39 -11.35
CA THR A 13 22.28 -12.10 -11.18
C THR A 13 22.17 -11.17 -9.97
N GLY A 14 22.18 -9.86 -10.22
CA GLY A 14 21.79 -8.90 -9.21
C GLY A 14 20.30 -9.10 -8.92
N HIS A 15 19.98 -9.75 -7.81
CA HIS A 15 18.64 -9.74 -7.24
C HIS A 15 18.57 -8.56 -6.26
N GLY A 16 17.55 -7.73 -6.42
CA GLY A 16 17.25 -6.64 -5.49
C GLY A 16 17.92 -5.32 -5.79
N PHE A 17 17.31 -4.51 -6.67
CA PHE A 17 17.74 -3.13 -6.85
C PHE A 17 16.76 -2.20 -6.14
N SER A 18 17.24 -1.52 -5.11
CA SER A 18 16.59 -0.31 -4.62
C SER A 18 16.70 0.78 -5.69
N ALA A 19 15.57 1.39 -6.04
CA ALA A 19 15.47 2.40 -7.08
C ALA A 19 14.86 3.68 -6.52
N VAL A 20 15.41 4.82 -6.95
CA VAL A 20 14.81 6.14 -6.75
C VAL A 20 14.54 6.73 -8.11
N SER A 21 13.32 7.20 -8.33
CA SER A 21 12.91 7.78 -9.60
C SER A 21 12.02 8.99 -9.40
N LEU A 22 12.07 9.91 -10.36
CA LEU A 22 11.11 10.99 -10.52
C LEU A 22 10.44 10.79 -11.89
N SER A 23 9.13 10.57 -11.89
CA SER A 23 8.32 10.47 -13.12
C SER A 23 7.27 11.58 -13.14
N ARG A 24 6.62 11.77 -14.29
CA ARG A 24 5.51 12.71 -14.44
C ARG A 24 4.31 11.97 -15.01
N GLU A 25 3.20 12.01 -14.30
CA GLU A 25 1.94 11.32 -14.67
C GLU A 25 0.77 12.26 -14.40
N ASN A 26 -0.16 12.38 -15.34
CA ASN A 26 -1.36 13.23 -15.21
C ASN A 26 -1.08 14.68 -14.78
N GLY A 27 0.07 15.23 -15.19
CA GLY A 27 0.49 16.59 -14.84
C GLY A 27 1.12 16.74 -13.45
N GLN A 28 1.22 15.65 -12.69
CA GLN A 28 1.84 15.58 -11.37
C GLN A 28 3.23 14.94 -11.45
N ASP A 29 4.12 15.36 -10.57
CA ASP A 29 5.47 14.82 -10.42
C ASP A 29 5.46 13.76 -9.31
N ILE A 30 5.85 12.52 -9.61
CA ILE A 30 5.86 11.40 -8.67
C ILE A 30 7.31 11.07 -8.30
N ALA A 31 7.68 11.37 -7.06
CA ALA A 31 8.93 10.92 -6.48
C ALA A 31 8.71 9.53 -5.86
N ARG A 32 9.42 8.52 -6.35
CA ARG A 32 9.29 7.12 -5.92
C ARG A 32 10.59 6.59 -5.37
N VAL A 33 10.51 5.90 -4.24
CA VAL A 33 11.55 5.06 -3.66
C VAL A 33 11.00 3.64 -3.62
N ALA A 34 11.66 2.70 -4.30
CA ALA A 34 11.38 1.28 -4.15
C ALA A 34 12.60 0.59 -3.59
N LEU A 35 12.37 -0.28 -2.62
CA LEU A 35 13.41 -1.00 -1.91
C LEU A 35 13.12 -2.49 -2.04
N ASP A 36 14.14 -3.28 -2.32
CA ASP A 36 14.05 -4.73 -2.25
C ASP A 36 14.07 -5.18 -0.78
N ILE A 37 12.96 -4.90 -0.09
CA ILE A 37 12.70 -5.30 1.28
C ILE A 37 11.66 -6.39 1.23
N GLN A 38 12.00 -7.53 1.82
CA GLN A 38 11.05 -8.57 2.17
C GLN A 38 10.90 -8.63 3.69
N SER A 39 9.66 -8.77 4.14
CA SER A 39 9.30 -9.02 5.53
C SER A 39 8.25 -10.12 5.57
N ASP A 40 8.50 -11.16 6.36
CA ASP A 40 7.53 -12.20 6.67
C ASP A 40 7.05 -11.97 8.11
N THR A 41 5.75 -11.92 8.33
CA THR A 41 5.20 -11.58 9.65
C THR A 41 3.94 -12.36 10.01
N TRP A 42 3.81 -12.68 11.29
CA TRP A 42 2.52 -12.91 11.93
C TRP A 42 2.33 -11.80 12.98
N THR A 43 1.29 -10.99 12.82
CA THR A 43 0.99 -9.88 13.73
C THR A 43 -0.50 -9.80 14.00
N GLU A 44 -0.84 -9.59 15.26
CA GLU A 44 -2.20 -9.27 15.70
C GLU A 44 -2.25 -7.81 16.15
N ILE A 45 -3.28 -7.09 15.70
CA ILE A 45 -3.51 -5.67 15.98
C ILE A 45 -4.93 -5.54 16.52
N ASP A 46 -5.06 -5.16 17.80
CA ASP A 46 -6.38 -5.00 18.43
C ASP A 46 -7.26 -3.98 17.68
N SER A 47 -6.69 -2.85 17.28
CA SER A 47 -7.40 -1.85 16.47
C SER A 47 -6.46 -1.00 15.63
N LEU A 48 -6.86 -0.79 14.37
CA LEU A 48 -6.21 0.12 13.44
C LEU A 48 -7.26 1.14 12.96
N LYS A 49 -6.97 2.43 13.19
CA LYS A 49 -7.87 3.54 12.83
C LYS A 49 -7.11 4.65 12.12
N MET A 50 -7.61 5.05 10.95
CA MET A 50 -6.97 6.10 10.13
C MET A 50 -8.01 6.96 9.42
N GLY A 51 -7.65 8.20 9.12
CA GLY A 51 -8.51 9.16 8.42
C GLY A 51 -9.72 9.58 9.25
N HIS A 52 -9.50 10.14 10.44
CA HIS A 52 -10.60 10.71 11.23
C HIS A 52 -11.17 11.95 10.55
N TRP A 53 -12.49 12.07 10.51
CA TRP A 53 -13.19 13.25 10.02
C TRP A 53 -14.42 13.55 10.85
N ASP A 54 -14.91 14.78 10.76
CA ASP A 54 -16.21 15.20 11.29
C ASP A 54 -16.85 16.13 10.25
N ASN A 55 -18.00 15.73 9.71
CA ASN A 55 -18.71 16.46 8.66
C ASN A 55 -19.88 17.30 9.20
N GLY A 56 -19.99 17.47 10.53
CA GLY A 56 -21.08 18.17 11.19
C GLY A 56 -22.34 17.32 11.42
N LEU A 57 -22.39 16.09 10.89
CA LEU A 57 -23.40 15.07 11.23
C LEU A 57 -22.85 14.03 12.23
N GLY A 58 -21.55 14.05 12.49
CA GLY A 58 -20.87 13.19 13.46
C GLY A 58 -19.46 12.81 13.00
N PRO A 59 -18.63 12.32 13.94
CA PRO A 59 -17.29 11.86 13.61
C PRO A 59 -17.32 10.49 12.90
N GLY A 60 -16.32 10.25 12.07
CA GLY A 60 -16.12 8.97 11.37
C GLY A 60 -14.65 8.70 11.07
N TRP A 61 -14.39 7.52 10.50
CA TRP A 61 -13.05 7.06 10.12
C TRP A 61 -13.06 6.53 8.69
N ASP A 62 -12.00 6.81 7.94
CA ASP A 62 -11.78 6.22 6.62
C ASP A 62 -11.45 4.72 6.73
N GLN A 63 -10.66 4.38 7.75
CA GLN A 63 -10.31 3.01 8.12
C GLN A 63 -10.61 2.81 9.60
N ASN A 64 -11.40 1.81 9.91
CA ASN A 64 -11.66 1.33 11.26
C ASN A 64 -11.68 -0.19 11.21
N TRP A 65 -10.56 -0.79 11.59
CA TRP A 65 -10.37 -2.24 11.59
C TRP A 65 -10.15 -2.70 13.04
N VAL A 66 -10.74 -3.84 13.39
CA VAL A 66 -10.74 -4.37 14.75
C VAL A 66 -10.34 -5.85 14.72
N GLY A 67 -9.44 -6.24 15.63
CA GLY A 67 -8.95 -7.62 15.73
C GLY A 67 -8.29 -8.09 14.43
N VAL A 68 -7.36 -7.28 13.90
CA VAL A 68 -6.69 -7.58 12.64
C VAL A 68 -5.61 -8.61 12.89
N SER A 69 -5.59 -9.68 12.10
CA SER A 69 -4.47 -10.63 12.00
C SER A 69 -3.87 -10.54 10.62
N MET A 70 -2.56 -10.29 10.56
CA MET A 70 -1.75 -10.37 9.35
C MET A 70 -0.96 -11.67 9.44
N GLY A 71 -1.31 -12.65 8.62
CA GLY A 71 -0.83 -14.03 8.74
C GLY A 71 -1.47 -14.79 9.90
N SER A 72 -0.84 -15.89 10.28
CA SER A 72 -1.24 -16.79 11.36
C SER A 72 -0.02 -17.47 11.98
N ALA A 73 -0.21 -18.14 13.11
CA ALA A 73 0.86 -18.90 13.78
C ALA A 73 1.48 -20.03 12.91
N SER A 74 0.79 -20.48 11.87
CA SER A 74 1.23 -21.57 10.98
C SER A 74 1.56 -21.11 9.55
N ALA A 75 1.27 -19.86 9.21
CA ALA A 75 1.48 -19.29 7.88
C ALA A 75 1.61 -17.77 7.99
N GLU A 76 2.81 -17.25 7.75
CA GLU A 76 3.12 -15.83 7.80
C GLU A 76 2.51 -15.09 6.59
N LEU A 77 2.30 -13.78 6.74
CA LEU A 77 2.07 -12.87 5.62
C LEU A 77 3.42 -12.41 5.07
N ALA A 78 3.71 -12.80 3.83
CA ALA A 78 4.92 -12.41 3.12
C ALA A 78 4.69 -11.07 2.41
N LEU A 79 5.50 -10.07 2.74
CA LEU A 79 5.46 -8.71 2.22
C LEU A 79 6.75 -8.44 1.44
N ALA A 80 6.67 -8.14 0.16
CA ALA A 80 7.84 -7.91 -0.69
C ALA A 80 7.67 -6.67 -1.59
N ASP A 81 8.82 -6.14 -2.05
CA ASP A 81 8.92 -4.95 -2.89
C ASP A 81 8.29 -3.72 -2.22
N PHE A 82 8.93 -3.26 -1.15
CA PHE A 82 8.50 -2.05 -0.45
C PHE A 82 8.59 -0.83 -1.36
N VAL A 83 7.54 -0.01 -1.35
CA VAL A 83 7.46 1.23 -2.10
C VAL A 83 7.02 2.39 -1.21
N PHE A 84 7.61 3.56 -1.46
CA PHE A 84 7.14 4.86 -1.00
C PHE A 84 7.08 5.81 -2.20
N GLN A 85 5.93 6.44 -2.40
CA GLN A 85 5.69 7.42 -3.45
C GLN A 85 5.12 8.69 -2.83
N ALA A 86 5.63 9.84 -3.28
CA ALA A 86 5.06 11.15 -2.98
C ALA A 86 4.70 11.83 -4.29
N CYS A 87 3.45 12.29 -4.37
CA CYS A 87 2.90 12.97 -5.53
C CYS A 87 2.87 14.48 -5.29
N PHE A 88 3.45 15.24 -6.21
CA PHE A 88 3.53 16.69 -6.13
C PHE A 88 2.93 17.37 -7.36
N VAL A 89 2.50 18.61 -7.17
CA VAL A 89 2.36 19.58 -8.26
C VAL A 89 3.49 20.61 -8.13
N ASN A 90 4.03 21.03 -9.27
CA ASN A 90 5.12 22.02 -9.38
C ASN A 90 6.37 21.65 -8.56
N ILE A 91 6.87 20.40 -8.66
CA ILE A 91 8.02 19.99 -7.82
C ILE A 91 9.26 20.87 -8.02
N GLY A 92 9.43 21.50 -9.18
CA GLY A 92 10.55 22.40 -9.48
C GLY A 92 10.44 23.82 -8.91
N ASP A 93 9.31 24.23 -8.33
CA ASP A 93 9.09 25.58 -7.83
C ASP A 93 8.81 25.56 -6.32
N ASP A 94 9.80 25.94 -5.50
CA ASP A 94 9.67 25.94 -4.03
C ASP A 94 8.51 26.81 -3.50
N GLN A 95 8.06 27.82 -4.25
CA GLN A 95 6.98 28.71 -3.82
C GLN A 95 5.59 28.20 -4.18
N ALA A 96 5.49 27.29 -5.14
CA ALA A 96 4.22 26.72 -5.64
C ALA A 96 4.15 25.19 -5.52
N ARG A 97 5.13 24.57 -4.86
CA ARG A 97 5.21 23.12 -4.64
C ARG A 97 4.14 22.70 -3.65
N GLU A 98 3.30 21.76 -4.09
CA GLU A 98 2.22 21.21 -3.27
C GLU A 98 2.28 19.69 -3.27
N LEU A 99 2.29 19.08 -2.08
CA LEU A 99 2.11 17.63 -1.92
C LEU A 99 0.63 17.29 -2.09
N LYS A 100 0.32 16.41 -3.03
CA LYS A 100 -1.04 15.93 -3.34
C LYS A 100 -1.37 14.60 -2.68
N GLY A 101 -0.37 13.74 -2.52
CA GLY A 101 -0.59 12.47 -1.84
C GLY A 101 0.67 11.67 -1.60
N ILE A 102 0.51 10.63 -0.79
CA ILE A 102 1.53 9.63 -0.46
C ILE A 102 0.93 8.25 -0.73
N THR A 103 1.72 7.36 -1.32
CA THR A 103 1.44 5.92 -1.38
C THR A 103 2.59 5.17 -0.74
N VAL A 104 2.31 4.23 0.14
CA VAL A 104 3.33 3.46 0.87
C VAL A 104 2.86 2.04 1.15
N GLY A 105 3.74 1.06 1.01
CA GLY A 105 3.42 -0.32 1.34
C GLY A 105 4.26 -1.30 0.55
N PHE A 106 3.66 -2.43 0.19
CA PHE A 106 4.33 -3.51 -0.54
C PHE A 106 3.58 -3.81 -1.83
N GLU A 107 4.31 -3.94 -2.93
CA GLU A 107 3.71 -4.21 -4.25
C GLU A 107 3.40 -5.70 -4.47
N ARG A 108 4.00 -6.59 -3.65
CA ARG A 108 3.76 -8.03 -3.73
C ARG A 108 3.57 -8.63 -2.34
N VAL A 109 2.36 -9.07 -2.05
CA VAL A 109 1.97 -9.70 -0.79
C VAL A 109 1.41 -11.10 -1.04
N ASN A 110 1.74 -12.05 -0.17
CA ASN A 110 1.17 -13.40 -0.18
C ASN A 110 0.76 -13.80 1.22
N GLY A 111 -0.42 -14.42 1.36
CA GLY A 111 -0.95 -14.88 2.64
C GLY A 111 -2.28 -14.20 2.99
N THR A 112 -2.61 -14.13 4.27
CA THR A 112 -3.95 -13.71 4.71
C THR A 112 -3.95 -12.48 5.61
N LEU A 113 -4.92 -11.59 5.42
CA LEU A 113 -5.29 -10.53 6.36
C LEU A 113 -6.75 -10.73 6.78
N SER A 114 -7.02 -10.91 8.07
CA SER A 114 -8.37 -11.07 8.59
C SER A 114 -8.69 -10.03 9.66
N GLY A 115 -9.96 -9.69 9.82
CA GLY A 115 -10.41 -8.82 10.90
C GLY A 115 -11.89 -8.48 10.77
N VAL A 116 -12.35 -7.56 11.62
CA VAL A 116 -13.68 -6.94 11.51
C VAL A 116 -13.51 -5.52 11.02
N PHE A 117 -14.28 -5.11 10.02
CA PHE A 117 -14.12 -3.85 9.32
C PHE A 117 -15.37 -2.95 9.43
N PRO A 118 -15.62 -2.30 10.58
CA PRO A 118 -16.71 -1.33 10.70
C PRO A 118 -16.60 -0.12 9.77
N SER A 119 -15.39 0.17 9.25
CA SER A 119 -15.20 1.11 8.15
C SER A 119 -13.96 0.68 7.37
N ILE A 120 -14.10 0.46 6.07
CA ILE A 120 -12.99 0.24 5.16
C ILE A 120 -13.20 1.08 3.91
N SER A 121 -12.15 1.80 3.50
CA SER A 121 -12.06 2.43 2.18
C SER A 121 -10.96 1.74 1.42
N LEU A 122 -11.29 1.10 0.30
CA LEU A 122 -10.31 0.27 -0.41
C LEU A 122 -10.43 0.40 -1.91
N VAL A 123 -9.31 0.27 -2.60
CA VAL A 123 -9.22 -0.03 -4.02
C VAL A 123 -9.02 -1.54 -4.13
N SER A 124 -9.90 -2.20 -4.86
CA SER A 124 -9.69 -3.59 -5.26
C SER A 124 -10.04 -3.76 -6.73
N GLY A 125 -9.47 -4.81 -7.35
CA GLY A 125 -9.82 -5.20 -8.71
C GLY A 125 -11.29 -5.58 -8.90
N VAL A 126 -12.04 -5.77 -7.79
CA VAL A 126 -13.47 -6.07 -7.78
C VAL A 126 -14.32 -4.80 -7.63
N ASP A 127 -13.89 -3.85 -6.80
CA ASP A 127 -14.58 -2.58 -6.54
C ASP A 127 -13.61 -1.38 -6.69
N PRO A 128 -13.83 -0.50 -7.70
CA PRO A 128 -13.04 0.72 -7.86
C PRO A 128 -13.38 1.70 -6.73
N VAL A 129 -12.43 1.91 -5.80
CA VAL A 129 -12.57 2.78 -4.61
C VAL A 129 -13.93 2.58 -3.92
N SER A 130 -14.07 1.55 -3.08
CA SER A 130 -15.23 1.47 -2.19
C SER A 130 -15.25 2.70 -1.28
N PRO A 131 -16.35 3.48 -1.26
CA PRO A 131 -16.56 4.47 -0.21
C PRO A 131 -16.56 3.74 1.15
N ARG A 132 -16.28 4.48 2.24
CA ARG A 132 -16.26 3.97 3.62
C ARG A 132 -17.42 3.00 3.88
N GLU A 133 -17.13 1.72 3.97
CA GLU A 133 -18.14 0.65 4.09
C GLU A 133 -17.94 -0.16 5.37
N ASP A 134 -19.05 -0.54 6.00
CA ASP A 134 -19.04 -1.58 7.03
C ASP A 134 -19.26 -2.93 6.34
N ILE A 135 -18.22 -3.76 6.33
CA ILE A 135 -18.26 -5.09 5.71
C ILE A 135 -18.23 -6.22 6.74
N GLY A 136 -18.28 -5.90 8.04
CA GLY A 136 -18.22 -6.90 9.10
C GLY A 136 -16.91 -7.71 9.11
N PRO A 137 -16.93 -8.96 9.60
CA PRO A 137 -15.79 -9.87 9.56
C PRO A 137 -15.45 -10.29 8.12
N ALA A 138 -14.19 -10.17 7.73
CA ALA A 138 -13.71 -10.67 6.45
C ALA A 138 -12.28 -11.19 6.54
N THR A 139 -11.92 -12.04 5.58
CA THR A 139 -10.53 -12.46 5.33
C THR A 139 -10.17 -12.16 3.88
N TYR A 140 -9.06 -11.48 3.68
CA TYR A 140 -8.45 -11.23 2.38
C TYR A 140 -7.29 -12.21 2.18
N VAL A 141 -7.28 -12.88 1.03
CA VAL A 141 -6.21 -13.79 0.61
C VAL A 141 -5.45 -13.12 -0.53
N PHE A 142 -4.18 -12.82 -0.29
CA PHE A 142 -3.26 -12.22 -1.25
C PHE A 142 -2.47 -13.32 -1.97
N ASP A 143 -2.36 -13.22 -3.30
CA ASP A 143 -1.55 -14.11 -4.15
C ASP A 143 -0.71 -13.29 -5.14
N GLY A 144 0.23 -12.52 -4.57
CA GLY A 144 1.08 -11.59 -5.30
C GLY A 144 0.47 -10.20 -5.49
N ASP A 145 -0.57 -9.89 -4.73
CA ASP A 145 -1.30 -8.62 -4.78
C ASP A 145 -0.60 -7.50 -3.98
N PRO A 146 -0.81 -6.22 -4.31
CA PRO A 146 -0.35 -5.11 -3.49
C PRO A 146 -1.05 -5.05 -2.14
N PHE A 147 -0.36 -4.47 -1.16
CA PHE A 147 -0.92 -3.93 0.08
C PHE A 147 -0.36 -2.53 0.26
N LEU A 148 -1.07 -1.53 -0.28
CA LEU A 148 -0.61 -0.15 -0.32
C LEU A 148 -1.57 0.75 0.44
N LEU A 149 -1.03 1.59 1.32
CA LEU A 149 -1.73 2.70 1.94
C LEU A 149 -1.61 3.93 1.04
N HIS A 150 -2.74 4.52 0.69
CA HIS A 150 -2.82 5.80 0.01
C HIS A 150 -3.36 6.87 0.94
N ILE A 151 -2.74 8.04 0.89
CA ILE A 151 -3.15 9.24 1.61
C ILE A 151 -3.21 10.37 0.60
N ASN A 152 -4.41 10.84 0.28
CA ASN A 152 -4.58 12.00 -0.59
C ASN A 152 -4.98 13.22 0.24
N ALA A 153 -4.20 14.29 0.10
CA ALA A 153 -4.38 15.53 0.84
C ALA A 153 -5.51 16.40 0.25
N ASP A 154 -5.77 16.27 -1.05
CA ASP A 154 -6.75 17.05 -1.78
C ASP A 154 -7.28 16.30 -3.03
N GLY A 155 -8.09 16.98 -3.85
CA GLY A 155 -8.72 16.43 -5.05
C GLY A 155 -10.17 15.99 -4.82
N ASP A 156 -10.70 15.18 -5.74
CA ASP A 156 -12.09 14.70 -5.70
C ASP A 156 -12.34 13.61 -4.65
N THR A 157 -11.27 12.98 -4.16
CA THR A 157 -11.30 11.89 -3.17
C THR A 157 -10.21 12.09 -2.11
N PRO A 158 -10.25 13.15 -1.28
CA PRO A 158 -9.33 13.28 -0.17
C PRO A 158 -9.63 12.22 0.90
N GLY A 159 -8.58 11.70 1.54
CA GLY A 159 -8.72 10.71 2.60
C GLY A 159 -7.64 9.62 2.56
N VAL A 160 -7.93 8.53 3.28
CA VAL A 160 -7.04 7.39 3.47
C VAL A 160 -7.70 6.11 2.96
N TRP A 161 -7.06 5.41 2.03
CA TRP A 161 -7.52 4.11 1.54
C TRP A 161 -6.40 3.10 1.43
N PHE A 162 -6.77 1.83 1.38
CA PHE A 162 -5.85 0.76 1.04
C PHE A 162 -6.09 0.26 -0.39
N ASP A 163 -5.03 -0.15 -1.08
CA ASP A 163 -5.12 -0.95 -2.30
C ASP A 163 -4.69 -2.37 -1.98
N PHE A 164 -5.62 -3.30 -2.15
CA PHE A 164 -5.41 -4.74 -1.97
C PHE A 164 -5.28 -5.47 -3.31
N GLY A 165 -5.25 -4.74 -4.43
CA GLY A 165 -5.22 -5.29 -5.77
C GLY A 165 -6.35 -6.29 -6.01
N ALA A 166 -6.01 -7.50 -6.45
CA ALA A 166 -6.98 -8.54 -6.74
C ALA A 166 -7.16 -9.55 -5.59
N ALA A 167 -6.71 -9.23 -4.37
CA ALA A 167 -6.83 -10.13 -3.22
C ALA A 167 -8.28 -10.61 -3.03
N GLU A 168 -8.45 -11.91 -2.83
CA GLU A 168 -9.77 -12.53 -2.74
C GLU A 168 -10.38 -12.27 -1.37
N ARG A 169 -11.57 -11.66 -1.35
CA ARG A 169 -12.36 -11.49 -0.12
C ARG A 169 -13.21 -12.73 0.15
N GLN A 170 -12.94 -13.38 1.27
CA GLN A 170 -13.75 -14.46 1.83
C GLN A 170 -14.60 -13.91 2.98
N GLN A 171 -15.93 -14.05 2.87
CA GLN A 171 -16.85 -13.75 3.97
C GLN A 171 -16.81 -14.88 5.00
N GLN A 172 -16.75 -14.54 6.29
CA GLN A 172 -16.82 -15.50 7.39
C GLN A 172 -18.26 -15.81 7.80
#